data_AF-A0A484X1R9-F1
#
_entry.id   AF-A0A484X1R9-F1
#
_cell.length_a   1.000
_cell.length_b   1.000
_cell.length_c   1.000
_cell.angle_alpha   90.00
_cell.angle_beta   90.00
_cell.angle_gamma   90.00
#
_symmetry.space_group_name_H-M   'P 1'
#
loop_
_entity.id
_entity.type
_entity.pdbx_description
1 polymer ?
#
loop_
_entity_poly.entity_id
_entity_poly.type
_entity_poly.pdbx_seq_one_letter_code
_entity_poly.pdbx_strand_id
1 'polypeptide(L)'
;MAHCSKKARPLAKLCQTHQHPFSVIQVDLDHFKAINDRFGHQAGDRVLSHAAGLISSSLRAQDVAGRVGGEEFCVILPARV
;
A
#
# COMPACT_ATOMS: atom_id res chain seq x y z
N MET A 1 -1.47 -5.45 -7.70
CA MET A 1 -1.88 -4.33 -6.83
C MET A 1 -2.34 -3.16 -7.67
N ALA A 2 -3.45 -2.52 -7.30
CA ALA A 2 -3.93 -1.34 -8.00
C ALA A 2 -3.02 -0.13 -7.70
N HIS A 3 -3.01 0.84 -8.63
CA HIS A 3 -2.41 2.15 -8.43
C HIS A 3 -3.15 2.83 -7.26
N CYS A 4 -2.51 2.92 -6.08
CA CYS A 4 -3.12 3.38 -4.83
C CYS A 4 -3.91 4.68 -5.02
N SER A 5 -3.37 5.59 -5.85
CA SER A 5 -3.95 6.91 -6.11
C SER A 5 -5.38 6.89 -6.66
N LYS A 6 -5.77 5.89 -7.46
CA LYS A 6 -7.12 5.85 -8.07
C LYS A 6 -8.23 5.54 -7.07
N LYS A 7 -7.94 4.74 -6.03
CA LYS A 7 -8.91 4.40 -4.98
C LYS A 7 -8.76 5.26 -3.72
N ALA A 8 -7.56 5.76 -3.45
CA ALA A 8 -7.26 6.59 -2.29
C ALA A 8 -8.05 7.90 -2.26
N ARG A 9 -8.06 8.64 -3.39
CA ARG A 9 -8.67 9.97 -3.44
C ARG A 9 -10.20 9.94 -3.25
N PRO A 10 -10.96 9.04 -3.89
CA PRO A 10 -12.38 8.89 -3.61
C PRO A 10 -12.67 8.52 -2.15
N LEU A 11 -11.89 7.60 -1.56
CA LEU A 11 -12.10 7.16 -0.19
C LEU A 11 -11.83 8.25 0.84
N ALA A 12 -10.72 8.99 0.68
CA ALA A 12 -10.40 10.14 1.53
C ALA A 12 -11.48 11.23 1.40
N LYS A 13 -11.98 11.47 0.19
CA LYS A 13 -13.07 12.45 -0.03
C LYS A 13 -14.37 12.01 0.64
N LEU A 14 -14.72 10.73 0.54
CA LEU A 14 -15.89 10.15 1.22
C LEU A 14 -15.79 10.34 2.74
N CYS A 15 -14.67 9.96 3.34
CA CYS A 15 -14.44 10.12 4.78
C CYS A 15 -14.55 11.60 5.19
N GLN A 16 -13.98 12.51 4.40
CA GLN A 16 -14.07 13.96 4.66
C GLN A 16 -15.53 14.47 4.59
N THR A 17 -16.29 14.05 3.57
CA THR A 17 -17.70 14.44 3.41
C THR A 17 -18.57 13.96 4.57
N HIS A 18 -18.31 12.75 5.08
CA HIS A 18 -19.06 12.17 6.20
C HIS A 18 -18.47 12.51 7.58
N GLN A 19 -17.42 13.35 7.64
CA GLN A 19 -16.66 13.63 8.86
C GLN A 19 -16.21 12.37 9.61
N HIS A 20 -15.92 11.31 8.87
CA HIS A 20 -15.37 10.08 9.42
C HIS A 20 -13.84 10.17 9.48
N PRO A 21 -13.21 9.82 10.61
CA PRO A 21 -11.77 9.75 10.67
C PRO A 21 -11.25 8.59 9.81
N PHE A 22 -10.05 8.78 9.27
CA PHE A 22 -9.30 7.75 8.58
C PHE A 22 -7.82 7.87 8.95
N SER A 23 -7.09 6.77 8.83
CA SER A 23 -5.64 6.73 9.02
C SER A 23 -4.94 6.42 7.70
N VAL A 24 -3.69 6.87 7.59
CA VAL A 24 -2.80 6.57 6.46
C VAL A 24 -1.53 5.94 7.01
N ILE A 25 -1.08 4.85 6.39
CA ILE A 25 0.18 4.19 6.70
C ILE A 25 1.04 4.23 5.44
N GLN A 26 2.24 4.79 5.55
CA GLN A 26 3.28 4.61 4.55
C GLN A 26 4.21 3.48 4.98
N VAL A 27 4.55 2.61 4.04
CA VAL A 27 5.44 1.48 4.22
C VAL A 27 6.55 1.61 3.20
N ASP A 28 7.79 1.50 3.65
CA ASP A 28 8.97 1.41 2.82
C ASP A 28 9.66 0.06 3.10
N LEU A 29 10.22 -0.59 2.08
CA LEU A 29 10.96 -1.84 2.28
C LEU A 29 12.43 -1.53 2.48
N ASP A 30 12.88 -1.65 3.73
CA ASP A 30 14.27 -1.39 4.08
C ASP A 30 15.25 -2.21 3.22
N HIS A 31 16.30 -1.54 2.76
CA HIS A 31 17.39 -2.16 1.98
C HIS A 31 16.95 -2.87 0.69
N PHE A 32 15.81 -2.50 0.10
CA PHE A 32 15.32 -3.15 -1.12
C PHE A 32 16.31 -3.06 -2.29
N LYS A 33 17.00 -1.93 -2.45
CA LYS A 33 18.10 -1.80 -3.42
C LYS A 33 19.20 -2.85 -3.20
N ALA A 34 19.58 -3.14 -1.96
CA ALA A 34 20.61 -4.16 -1.68
C ALA A 34 20.16 -5.57 -2.09
N ILE A 35 18.87 -5.87 -1.97
CA ILE A 35 18.30 -7.13 -2.48
C ILE A 35 18.42 -7.19 -4.01
N ASN A 36 18.05 -6.12 -4.71
CA ASN A 36 18.18 -6.07 -6.17
C ASN A 36 19.64 -6.19 -6.62
N ASP A 37 20.55 -5.47 -5.97
CA ASP A 37 21.96 -5.45 -6.34
C ASP A 37 22.61 -6.83 -6.10
N ARG A 38 22.18 -7.58 -5.08
CA ARG A 38 22.74 -8.89 -4.71
C ARG A 38 22.07 -10.07 -5.40
N PHE A 39 20.77 -10.00 -5.67
CA PHE A 39 19.97 -11.14 -6.15
C PHE A 39 19.25 -10.87 -7.48
N GLY A 40 19.42 -9.69 -8.06
CA GLY A 40 18.80 -9.26 -9.31
C GLY A 40 17.35 -8.78 -9.14
N HIS A 41 16.89 -8.01 -10.13
CA HIS A 41 15.54 -7.41 -10.10
C HIS A 41 14.40 -8.41 -9.99
N GLN A 42 14.54 -9.62 -10.55
CA GLN A 42 13.53 -10.67 -10.40
C GLN A 42 13.33 -11.08 -8.92
N ALA A 43 14.38 -11.02 -8.10
CA ALA A 43 14.24 -11.26 -6.67
C ALA A 43 13.50 -10.11 -5.98
N GLY A 44 13.80 -8.86 -6.36
CA GLY A 44 13.03 -7.69 -5.91
C GLY A 44 11.55 -7.80 -6.26
N ASP A 45 11.21 -8.22 -7.49
CA ASP A 45 9.82 -8.41 -7.91
C ASP A 45 9.08 -9.46 -7.06
N ARG A 46 9.78 -10.54 -6.68
CA ARG A 46 9.23 -11.53 -5.75
C ARG A 46 9.01 -10.95 -4.36
N VAL A 47 9.95 -10.16 -3.85
CA VAL A 47 9.80 -9.47 -2.55
C VAL A 47 8.63 -8.50 -2.57
N LEU A 48 8.51 -7.67 -3.61
CA LEU A 48 7.38 -6.75 -3.78
C LEU A 48 6.04 -7.48 -3.86
N SER A 49 5.99 -8.58 -4.61
CA SER A 49 4.78 -9.40 -4.75
C SER A 49 4.39 -10.06 -3.42
N HIS A 50 5.37 -10.53 -2.66
CA HIS A 50 5.15 -11.13 -1.36
C HIS A 50 4.67 -10.10 -0.33
N ALA A 51 5.35 -8.94 -0.24
CA ALA A 51 4.93 -7.82 0.62
C ALA A 51 3.51 -7.35 0.28
N ALA A 52 3.20 -7.22 -1.02
CA ALA A 52 1.86 -6.90 -1.47
C ALA A 52 0.81 -7.94 -1.01
N GLY A 53 1.15 -9.23 -1.06
CA GLY A 53 0.31 -10.31 -0.55
C GLY A 53 0.05 -10.17 0.95
N LEU A 54 1.11 -9.99 1.75
CA LEU A 54 1.03 -9.83 3.20
C LEU A 54 0.21 -8.60 3.63
N ILE A 55 0.43 -7.47 2.95
CA ILE A 55 -0.36 -6.25 3.17
C ILE A 55 -1.82 -6.59 2.89
N SER A 56 -2.13 -7.10 1.69
CA SER A 56 -3.52 -7.34 1.27
C SER A 56 -4.26 -8.34 2.17
N SER A 57 -3.58 -9.38 2.67
CA SER A 57 -4.19 -10.36 3.58
C SER A 57 -4.47 -9.80 4.98
N SER A 58 -3.84 -8.69 5.35
CA SER A 58 -4.01 -8.03 6.65
C SER A 58 -5.10 -6.97 6.64
N LEU A 59 -5.69 -6.68 5.47
CA LEU A 59 -6.65 -5.61 5.27
C LEU A 59 -8.10 -6.09 5.29
N ARG A 60 -8.99 -5.20 5.73
CA ARG A 60 -10.44 -5.37 5.63
C ARG A 60 -10.91 -5.03 4.21
N ALA A 61 -12.15 -5.41 3.90
CA ALA A 61 -12.73 -5.19 2.57
C ALA A 61 -12.77 -3.71 2.14
N GLN A 62 -12.94 -2.79 3.11
CA GLN A 62 -12.98 -1.35 2.86
C GLN A 62 -11.62 -0.66 2.81
N ASP A 63 -10.57 -1.33 3.31
CA ASP A 63 -9.25 -0.73 3.37
C ASP A 63 -8.66 -0.69 1.96
N VAL A 64 -7.87 0.35 1.68
CA VAL A 64 -7.25 0.52 0.37
C VAL A 64 -5.75 0.51 0.54
N ALA A 65 -5.08 -0.37 -0.18
CA ALA A 65 -3.63 -0.34 -0.31
C ALA A 65 -3.18 -0.34 -1.76
N GLY A 66 -1.99 0.20 -1.99
CA GLY A 66 -1.28 0.05 -3.25
C GLY A 66 0.15 0.54 -3.17
N ARG A 67 0.92 0.15 -4.18
CA ARG A 67 2.29 0.61 -4.38
C ARG A 67 2.27 2.04 -4.94
N VAL A 68 3.04 2.93 -4.32
CA VAL A 68 3.13 4.36 -4.69
C VAL A 68 4.48 4.73 -5.30
N GLY A 69 5.52 3.92 -5.06
CA GLY A 69 6.87 4.15 -5.57
C GLY A 69 7.59 2.85 -5.94
N GLY A 70 8.93 2.91 -5.93
CA GLY A 70 9.82 1.77 -6.21
C GLY A 70 9.62 0.65 -5.18
N GLU A 71 9.88 0.92 -3.91
CA GLU A 71 9.68 -0.03 -2.81
C GLU A 71 8.57 0.39 -1.83
N GLU A 72 7.91 1.50 -2.11
CA GLU A 72 6.97 2.14 -1.20
C GLU A 72 5.52 1.70 -1.44
N PHE A 73 4.82 1.40 -0.36
CA PHE A 73 3.39 1.13 -0.31
C PHE A 73 2.66 2.16 0.56
N CYS A 74 1.39 2.37 0.27
CA CYS A 74 0.52 3.22 1.06
C CYS A 74 -0.79 2.49 1.34
N VAL A 75 -1.27 2.59 2.58
CA VAL A 75 -2.52 2.00 3.07
C VAL A 75 -3.39 3.11 3.65
N ILE A 76 -4.68 3.08 3.34
CA ILE A 76 -5.69 3.99 3.88
C ILE A 76 -6.74 3.15 4.61
N LEU A 77 -6.97 3.51 5.86
CA LEU A 77 -7.82 2.79 6.81
C LEU A 77 -8.96 3.70 7.28
N PRO A 78 -10.16 3.63 6.67
CA PRO A 78 -11.34 4.30 7.19
C PRO A 78 -11.74 3.70 8.54
N ALA A 79 -12.02 4.54 9.55
CA ALA A 79 -12.56 4.03 10.81
C ALA A 79 -13.98 3.48 10.66
N ARG A 80 -14.75 4.09 9.75
CA ARG A 80 -16.12 3.72 9.42
C ARG A 80 -16.39 4.15 7.98
N VAL A 81 -16.94 3.25 7.18
CA VAL A 81 -17.53 3.58 5.87
C VAL A 81 -19.03 3.55 6.01
#